data_AF-A0A9D4KKZ4-F1
#
_entry.id   AF-A0A9D4KKZ4-F1
#
_cell.length_a   1.000
_cell.length_b   1.000
_cell.length_c   1.000
_cell.angle_alpha   90.00
_cell.angle_beta   90.00
_cell.angle_gamma   90.00
#
_symmetry.space_group_name_H-M   'P 1'
#
loop_
_entity.id
_entity.type
_entity.pdbx_description
1 polymer ?
#
loop_
_entity_poly.entity_id
_entity_poly.type
_entity_poly.pdbx_seq_one_letter_code
_entity_poly.pdbx_strand_id
1 'polypeptide(L)'
;MTNGYLIAEIFSWYFPQDIQMHSYNNGKSLDSKQKNWDLLKNFIKRHRLNIPADIVDGTIHCKEGAAALFLEKMYEILTNRAIRRVPLEFETDFTDSGYQSKLPMHARSTASQSVKNNLRITEIQADSSLILNAQKAQKIINDHIEHRRLERQENPDRFNIRPSVGEASFRRPLPQERDPGAEENRDEQEPERTQSPISREPSVHFKEVQVKQLDKNALYNMPIQGY
;
A
#
# COMPACT_ATOMS: atom_id res chain seq x y z
N MET A 1 -23.76 -12.45 1.35
CA MET A 1 -22.84 -13.43 0.72
C MET A 1 -21.69 -13.88 1.62
N THR A 2 -21.26 -13.10 2.62
CA THR A 2 -20.12 -13.43 3.50
C THR A 2 -20.22 -14.76 4.26
N ASN A 3 -21.40 -15.40 4.32
CA ASN A 3 -21.54 -16.71 4.97
C ASN A 3 -21.09 -17.88 4.09
N GLY A 4 -21.00 -17.71 2.77
CA GLY A 4 -20.72 -18.82 1.85
C GLY A 4 -21.89 -19.79 1.64
N TYR A 5 -22.87 -19.88 2.56
CA TYR A 5 -24.02 -20.81 2.42
C TYR A 5 -24.78 -20.64 1.09
N LEU A 6 -25.16 -19.41 0.72
CA LEU A 6 -25.83 -19.13 -0.56
C LEU A 6 -24.94 -19.45 -1.77
N ILE A 7 -23.63 -19.30 -1.63
CA ILE A 7 -22.68 -19.62 -2.70
C ILE A 7 -22.61 -21.13 -2.89
N ALA A 8 -22.56 -21.90 -1.79
CA ALA A 8 -22.63 -23.35 -1.82
C ALA A 8 -23.96 -23.82 -2.42
N GLU A 9 -25.07 -23.17 -2.06
CA GLU A 9 -26.38 -23.44 -2.64
C GLU A 9 -26.33 -23.28 -4.15
N ILE A 10 -25.89 -22.13 -4.69
CA ILE A 10 -25.78 -21.92 -6.14
C ILE A 10 -24.95 -23.03 -6.81
N PHE A 11 -23.76 -23.33 -6.27
CA PHE A 11 -22.90 -24.37 -6.86
C PHE A 11 -23.51 -25.77 -6.75
N SER A 12 -24.31 -26.07 -5.72
CA SER A 12 -24.96 -27.39 -5.56
C SER A 12 -25.90 -27.75 -6.71
N TRP A 13 -26.43 -26.76 -7.43
CA TRP A 13 -27.30 -26.98 -8.59
C TRP A 13 -26.51 -27.50 -9.80
N TYR A 14 -25.22 -27.15 -9.88
CA TYR A 14 -24.33 -27.52 -10.98
C TYR A 14 -23.41 -28.69 -10.59
N PHE A 15 -23.10 -28.84 -9.31
CA PHE A 15 -22.20 -29.86 -8.76
C PHE A 15 -22.84 -30.61 -7.57
N PRO A 16 -23.99 -31.29 -7.78
CA PRO A 16 -24.74 -31.92 -6.68
C PRO A 16 -23.99 -33.09 -6.01
N GLN A 17 -23.02 -33.70 -6.68
CA GLN A 17 -22.21 -34.77 -6.12
C GLN A 17 -21.08 -34.23 -5.22
N ASP A 18 -20.52 -33.07 -5.56
CA ASP A 18 -19.38 -32.50 -4.86
C ASP A 18 -19.78 -31.59 -3.70
N ILE A 19 -20.97 -30.98 -3.76
CA ILE A 19 -21.47 -30.06 -2.73
C ILE A 19 -22.66 -30.68 -2.00
N GLN A 20 -22.39 -31.06 -0.76
CA GLN A 20 -23.38 -31.58 0.16
C GLN A 20 -23.88 -30.46 1.09
N MET A 21 -25.11 -29.97 0.85
CA MET A 21 -25.65 -28.81 1.57
C MET A 21 -25.75 -28.99 3.09
N HIS A 22 -25.87 -30.23 3.58
CA HIS A 22 -25.88 -30.53 5.02
C HIS A 22 -24.54 -30.23 5.71
N SER A 23 -23.45 -30.13 4.95
CA SER A 23 -22.11 -29.78 5.49
C SER A 23 -21.93 -28.28 5.68
N TYR A 24 -22.84 -27.47 5.15
CA TYR A 24 -22.81 -26.01 5.25
C TYR A 24 -23.80 -25.52 6.31
N ASN A 25 -23.39 -24.53 7.09
CA ASN A 25 -24.20 -24.00 8.17
C ASN A 25 -24.70 -22.59 7.84
N ASN A 26 -26.01 -22.35 7.94
CA ASN A 26 -26.59 -21.01 7.77
C ASN A 26 -26.47 -20.11 9.03
N GLY A 27 -25.63 -20.51 9.99
CA GLY A 27 -25.34 -19.77 11.21
C GLY A 27 -24.62 -18.45 10.95
N LYS A 28 -24.69 -17.54 11.92
CA LYS A 28 -24.12 -16.18 11.82
C LYS A 28 -22.74 -16.03 12.46
N SER A 29 -22.26 -17.04 13.18
CA SER A 29 -20.97 -17.01 13.88
C SER A 29 -19.79 -16.96 12.90
N LEU A 30 -18.68 -16.35 13.31
CA LEU A 30 -17.48 -16.27 12.47
C LEU A 30 -16.92 -17.67 12.13
N ASP A 31 -16.90 -18.57 13.10
CA ASP A 31 -16.46 -19.96 12.92
C ASP A 31 -17.29 -20.71 11.86
N SER A 32 -18.62 -20.57 11.88
CA SER A 32 -19.47 -21.18 10.86
C SER A 32 -19.20 -20.61 9.46
N LYS A 33 -18.99 -19.29 9.36
CA LYS A 33 -18.63 -18.66 8.08
C LYS A 33 -17.29 -19.18 7.58
N GLN A 34 -16.28 -19.26 8.46
CA GLN A 34 -14.94 -19.72 8.09
C GLN A 34 -14.98 -21.16 7.58
N LYS A 35 -15.66 -22.07 8.30
CA LYS A 35 -15.83 -23.48 7.88
C LYS A 35 -16.52 -23.60 6.53
N ASN A 36 -17.60 -22.84 6.29
CA ASN A 36 -18.27 -22.81 4.99
C ASN A 36 -17.30 -22.38 3.88
N TRP A 37 -16.51 -21.34 4.12
CA TRP A 37 -15.54 -20.85 3.13
C TRP A 37 -14.36 -21.79 2.93
N ASP A 38 -13.90 -22.51 3.95
CA ASP A 38 -12.85 -23.52 3.80
C ASP A 38 -13.32 -24.65 2.87
N LEU A 39 -14.57 -25.10 3.01
CA LEU A 39 -15.18 -26.07 2.09
C LEU A 39 -15.26 -25.51 0.65
N LEU A 40 -15.73 -24.26 0.50
CA LEU A 40 -15.82 -23.61 -0.81
C LEU A 40 -14.45 -23.39 -1.47
N LYS A 41 -13.43 -22.94 -0.72
CA LYS A 41 -12.07 -22.75 -1.23
C LYS A 41 -11.49 -24.08 -1.73
N ASN A 42 -11.69 -25.15 -0.98
CA ASN A 42 -11.28 -26.49 -1.38
C ASN A 42 -12.01 -26.97 -2.64
N PHE A 43 -13.31 -26.72 -2.74
CA PHE A 43 -14.11 -27.01 -3.93
C PHE A 43 -13.61 -26.24 -5.16
N ILE A 44 -13.47 -24.91 -5.06
CA ILE A 44 -12.97 -24.03 -6.12
C ILE A 44 -11.61 -24.52 -6.63
N LYS A 45 -10.69 -24.85 -5.71
CA LYS A 45 -9.35 -25.36 -6.02
C LYS A 45 -9.40 -26.73 -6.71
N ARG A 46 -10.23 -27.65 -6.21
CA ARG A 46 -10.37 -29.01 -6.76
C ARG A 46 -10.89 -29.00 -8.20
N HIS A 47 -11.90 -28.18 -8.47
CA HIS A 47 -12.50 -28.03 -9.80
C HIS A 47 -11.73 -27.07 -10.72
N ARG A 48 -10.62 -26.49 -10.24
CA ARG A 48 -9.79 -25.52 -10.98
C ARG A 48 -10.63 -24.37 -11.56
N LEU A 49 -11.61 -23.90 -10.80
CA LEU A 49 -12.44 -22.78 -11.21
C LEU A 49 -11.56 -21.53 -11.27
N ASN A 50 -11.62 -20.81 -12.39
CA ASN A 50 -10.76 -19.65 -12.64
C ASN A 50 -11.27 -18.41 -11.88
N ILE A 51 -11.22 -18.46 -10.56
CA ILE A 51 -11.62 -17.39 -9.65
C ILE A 51 -10.38 -16.94 -8.86
N PRO A 52 -9.90 -15.70 -9.04
CA PRO A 52 -8.80 -15.14 -8.25
C PRO A 52 -9.04 -15.21 -6.74
N ALA A 53 -7.99 -15.56 -5.98
CA ALA A 53 -8.05 -15.69 -4.52
C ALA A 53 -8.45 -14.36 -3.85
N ASP A 54 -7.96 -13.24 -4.37
CA ASP A 54 -8.25 -11.91 -3.81
C ASP A 54 -9.74 -11.56 -3.87
N ILE A 55 -10.46 -12.02 -4.91
CA ILE A 55 -11.91 -11.84 -5.03
C ILE A 55 -12.64 -12.67 -3.96
N VAL A 56 -12.19 -13.91 -3.73
CA VAL A 56 -12.75 -14.80 -2.71
C VAL A 56 -12.54 -14.20 -1.33
N ASP A 57 -11.30 -13.83 -0.99
CA ASP A 57 -10.97 -13.25 0.31
C ASP A 57 -11.64 -11.89 0.51
N GLY A 58 -11.70 -11.05 -0.53
CA GLY A 58 -12.47 -9.82 -0.51
C GLY A 58 -13.95 -10.06 -0.24
N THR A 59 -14.54 -11.11 -0.79
CA THR A 59 -15.94 -11.49 -0.57
C THR A 59 -16.18 -11.98 0.85
N ILE A 60 -15.26 -12.78 1.40
CA ILE A 60 -15.29 -13.26 2.79
C ILE A 60 -15.31 -12.08 3.76
N HIS A 61 -14.45 -11.09 3.51
CA HIS A 61 -14.24 -9.95 4.39
C HIS A 61 -15.11 -8.72 4.07
N CYS A 62 -16.08 -8.85 3.16
CA CYS A 62 -16.97 -7.76 2.77
C CYS A 62 -16.21 -6.50 2.29
N LYS A 63 -15.21 -6.72 1.45
CA LYS A 63 -14.56 -5.65 0.68
C LYS A 63 -15.54 -5.13 -0.37
N GLU A 64 -15.46 -3.84 -0.64
CA GLU A 64 -16.31 -3.20 -1.62
C GLU A 64 -16.05 -3.78 -3.03
N GLY A 65 -17.12 -4.00 -3.80
CA GLY A 65 -17.03 -4.59 -5.15
C GLY A 65 -16.71 -6.09 -5.21
N ALA A 66 -16.06 -6.68 -4.21
CA ALA A 66 -15.61 -8.07 -4.24
C ALA A 66 -16.73 -9.09 -4.46
N ALA A 67 -17.84 -8.95 -3.72
CA ALA A 67 -18.97 -9.87 -3.84
C ALA A 67 -19.65 -9.79 -5.23
N ALA A 68 -19.69 -8.60 -5.83
CA ALA A 68 -20.24 -8.42 -7.18
C ALA A 68 -19.34 -9.09 -8.22
N LEU A 69 -18.02 -8.84 -8.17
CA LEU A 69 -17.05 -9.49 -9.05
C LEU A 69 -17.03 -11.01 -8.89
N PHE A 70 -17.18 -11.51 -7.66
CA PHE A 70 -17.28 -12.94 -7.40
C PHE A 70 -18.51 -13.55 -8.08
N LEU A 71 -19.68 -12.90 -7.92
CA LEU A 71 -20.92 -13.36 -8.54
C LEU A 71 -20.85 -13.31 -10.07
N GLU A 72 -20.26 -12.28 -10.64
CA GLU A 72 -19.99 -12.19 -12.08
C GLU A 72 -19.13 -13.36 -12.57
N LYS A 73 -18.05 -13.67 -11.86
CA LYS A 73 -17.16 -14.79 -12.20
C LYS A 73 -17.89 -16.13 -12.08
N MET A 74 -18.68 -16.32 -11.04
CA MET A 74 -19.52 -17.51 -10.90
C MET A 74 -20.51 -17.63 -12.06
N TYR A 75 -21.19 -16.54 -12.43
CA TYR A 75 -22.13 -16.55 -13.54
C TYR A 75 -21.44 -16.93 -14.86
N GLU A 76 -20.29 -16.31 -15.16
CA GLU A 76 -19.48 -16.61 -16.35
C GLU A 76 -19.10 -18.10 -16.40
N ILE A 77 -18.63 -18.66 -15.28
CA ILE A 77 -18.19 -20.06 -15.16
C ILE A 77 -19.37 -21.03 -15.28
N LEU A 78 -20.47 -20.77 -14.58
CA LEU A 78 -21.59 -21.71 -14.48
C LEU A 78 -22.47 -21.71 -15.73
N THR A 79 -22.57 -20.55 -16.40
CA THR A 79 -23.45 -20.40 -17.58
C THR A 79 -22.69 -20.38 -18.90
N ASN A 80 -21.35 -20.30 -18.87
CA ASN A 80 -20.49 -20.07 -20.04
C ASN A 80 -20.89 -18.83 -20.86
N ARG A 81 -21.42 -17.79 -20.20
CA ARG A 81 -21.83 -16.53 -20.82
C ARG A 81 -20.93 -15.39 -20.35
N ALA A 82 -20.42 -14.61 -21.29
CA ALA A 82 -19.64 -13.43 -20.98
C ALA A 82 -20.54 -12.27 -20.52
N ILE A 83 -20.17 -11.63 -19.41
CA ILE A 83 -20.82 -10.41 -18.94
C ILE A 83 -20.18 -9.22 -19.66
N ARG A 84 -21.03 -8.31 -20.17
CA ARG A 84 -20.56 -7.04 -20.75
C ARG A 84 -20.16 -6.11 -19.61
N ARG A 85 -18.87 -5.80 -19.51
CA ARG A 85 -18.32 -4.92 -18.48
C ARG A 85 -18.05 -3.54 -19.08
N VAL A 86 -18.36 -2.50 -18.33
CA VAL A 86 -17.77 -1.19 -18.56
C VAL A 86 -16.31 -1.27 -18.09
N PRO A 87 -15.32 -0.86 -18.89
CA PRO A 87 -13.94 -0.82 -18.47
C PRO A 87 -13.81 -0.03 -17.17
N LEU A 88 -13.18 -0.65 -16.16
CA LEU A 88 -12.85 0.06 -14.93
C LEU A 88 -11.70 1.01 -15.21
N GLU A 89 -11.79 2.21 -14.66
CA GLU A 89 -10.73 3.23 -14.79
C GLU A 89 -9.47 2.85 -14.00
N PHE A 90 -9.60 1.98 -12.98
CA PHE A 90 -8.51 1.47 -12.15
C PHE A 90 -8.64 -0.05 -11.97
N GLU A 91 -7.50 -0.69 -11.76
CA GLU A 91 -7.44 -2.09 -11.38
C GLU A 91 -8.09 -2.31 -10.02
N THR A 92 -8.82 -3.43 -9.86
CA THR A 92 -9.48 -3.74 -8.59
C THR A 92 -8.49 -4.40 -7.63
N ASP A 93 -7.99 -3.62 -6.69
CA ASP A 93 -7.08 -4.08 -5.63
C ASP A 93 -7.77 -4.25 -4.27
N PHE A 94 -9.10 -4.06 -4.23
CA PHE A 94 -9.93 -4.06 -3.00
C PHE A 94 -9.47 -3.06 -1.93
N THR A 95 -8.76 -2.01 -2.36
CA THR A 95 -8.37 -0.87 -1.54
C THR A 95 -9.07 0.41 -2.02
N ASP A 96 -8.94 1.49 -1.23
CA ASP A 96 -9.40 2.81 -1.61
C ASP A 96 -8.40 3.57 -2.51
N SER A 97 -7.28 2.96 -2.92
CA SER A 97 -6.19 3.60 -3.66
C SER A 97 -6.66 4.35 -4.92
N GLY A 98 -7.46 3.70 -5.77
CA GLY A 98 -8.00 4.31 -6.99
C GLY A 98 -8.95 5.50 -6.73
N TYR A 99 -9.61 5.54 -5.58
CA TYR A 99 -10.39 6.70 -5.15
C TYR A 99 -9.47 7.82 -4.61
N GLN A 100 -8.48 7.47 -3.79
CA GLN A 100 -7.53 8.43 -3.22
C GLN A 100 -6.69 9.14 -4.29
N SER A 101 -6.33 8.44 -5.37
CA SER A 101 -5.54 9.01 -6.48
C SER A 101 -6.26 10.18 -7.15
N LYS A 102 -7.59 10.12 -7.30
CA LYS A 102 -8.43 11.18 -7.88
C LYS A 102 -8.62 12.39 -6.98
N LEU A 103 -8.50 12.20 -5.67
CA LEU A 103 -8.74 13.27 -4.71
C LEU A 103 -7.58 14.27 -4.70
N PRO A 104 -7.88 15.58 -4.56
CA PRO A 104 -6.85 16.56 -4.31
C PRO A 104 -6.21 16.30 -2.94
N MET A 105 -4.96 16.71 -2.81
CA MET A 105 -4.09 16.37 -1.68
C MET A 105 -4.67 16.68 -0.29
N HIS A 106 -5.48 17.72 -0.16
CA HIS A 106 -6.08 18.13 1.10
C HIS A 106 -7.34 17.32 1.46
N ALA A 107 -7.94 16.62 0.50
CA ALA A 107 -9.13 15.79 0.69
C ALA A 107 -8.80 14.29 0.87
N ARG A 108 -7.55 13.89 0.61
CA ARG A 108 -7.08 12.51 0.80
C ARG A 108 -7.18 12.09 2.26
N SER A 109 -7.39 10.79 2.46
CA SER A 109 -7.55 10.21 3.80
C SER A 109 -6.29 10.32 4.66
N THR A 110 -6.48 10.45 5.98
CA THR A 110 -5.39 10.38 6.97
C THR A 110 -4.94 8.93 7.16
N ALA A 111 -3.74 8.71 7.71
CA ALA A 111 -3.20 7.35 7.95
C ALA A 111 -4.19 6.42 8.69
N SER A 112 -4.81 6.91 9.77
CA SER A 112 -5.81 6.14 10.52
C SER A 112 -7.05 5.81 9.68
N GLN A 113 -7.48 6.74 8.83
CA GLN A 113 -8.59 6.52 7.92
C GLN A 113 -8.23 5.53 6.81
N SER A 114 -7.00 5.57 6.28
CA SER A 114 -6.48 4.57 5.33
C SER A 114 -6.51 3.16 5.92
N VAL A 115 -6.08 2.98 7.18
CA VAL A 115 -6.19 1.68 7.87
C VAL A 115 -7.65 1.26 7.99
N LYS A 116 -8.53 2.17 8.42
CA LYS A 116 -9.97 1.88 8.59
C LYS A 116 -10.67 1.50 7.28
N ASN A 117 -10.30 2.13 6.18
CA ASN A 117 -10.87 1.84 4.85
C ASN A 117 -10.37 0.50 4.31
N ASN A 118 -9.07 0.23 4.48
CA ASN A 118 -8.40 -0.87 3.79
C ASN A 118 -8.20 -2.14 4.63
N LEU A 119 -8.45 -2.11 5.95
CA LEU A 119 -8.36 -3.29 6.81
C LEU A 119 -9.68 -3.52 7.55
N ARG A 120 -10.36 -4.62 7.23
CA ARG A 120 -11.63 -5.00 7.85
C ARG A 120 -11.41 -5.73 9.16
N ILE A 121 -12.29 -5.51 10.12
CA ILE A 121 -12.26 -6.22 11.41
C ILE A 121 -12.29 -7.74 11.25
N THR A 122 -13.00 -8.24 10.23
CA THR A 122 -13.08 -9.68 9.93
C THR A 122 -11.76 -10.26 9.46
N GLU A 123 -10.88 -9.47 8.84
CA GLU A 123 -9.52 -9.92 8.47
C GLU A 123 -8.69 -10.11 9.75
N ILE A 124 -8.79 -9.15 10.68
CA ILE A 124 -8.10 -9.20 11.97
C ILE A 124 -8.60 -10.39 12.81
N GLN A 125 -9.90 -10.65 12.80
CA GLN A 125 -10.49 -11.76 13.57
C GLN A 125 -10.23 -13.13 12.95
N ALA A 126 -10.05 -13.21 11.63
CA ALA A 126 -9.73 -14.46 10.94
C ALA A 126 -8.30 -14.92 11.25
N ASP A 127 -7.35 -13.98 11.36
CA ASP A 127 -5.98 -14.28 11.71
C ASP A 127 -5.77 -14.27 13.23
N SER A 128 -5.38 -15.42 13.79
CA SER A 128 -5.03 -15.53 15.22
C SER A 128 -3.72 -14.82 15.58
N SER A 129 -2.85 -14.54 14.60
CA SER A 129 -1.55 -13.92 14.80
C SER A 129 -1.65 -12.40 14.93
N LEU A 130 -1.44 -11.90 16.14
CA LEU A 130 -1.37 -10.45 16.41
C LEU A 130 -0.26 -9.76 15.59
N ILE A 131 0.88 -10.44 15.41
CA ILE A 131 2.02 -9.89 14.66
C ILE A 131 1.63 -9.68 13.19
N LEU A 132 0.96 -10.66 12.58
CA LEU A 132 0.52 -10.54 11.18
C LEU A 132 -0.50 -9.40 11.01
N ASN A 133 -1.45 -9.29 11.95
CA ASN A 133 -2.42 -8.21 11.95
C ASN A 133 -1.76 -6.83 12.10
N ALA A 134 -0.77 -6.72 12.98
CA ALA A 134 0.03 -5.50 13.13
C ALA A 134 0.81 -5.17 11.85
N GLN A 135 1.44 -6.18 11.20
CA GLN A 135 2.15 -6.01 9.94
C GLN A 135 1.23 -5.52 8.80
N LYS A 136 0.00 -6.05 8.71
CA LYS A 136 -1.01 -5.58 7.74
C LYS A 136 -1.34 -4.10 7.93
N ALA A 137 -1.61 -3.70 9.17
CA ALA A 137 -1.87 -2.29 9.49
C ALA A 137 -0.64 -1.41 9.19
N GLN A 138 0.55 -1.87 9.57
CA GLN A 138 1.79 -1.14 9.35
C GLN A 138 2.11 -0.95 7.88
N LYS A 139 1.82 -1.95 7.03
CA LYS A 139 1.94 -1.84 5.58
C LYS A 139 1.11 -0.65 5.05
N ILE A 140 -0.17 -0.58 5.43
CA ILE A 140 -1.07 0.51 5.00
C ILE A 140 -0.55 1.88 5.47
N ILE A 141 -0.03 1.96 6.70
CA ILE A 141 0.56 3.20 7.24
C ILE A 141 1.81 3.59 6.43
N ASN A 142 2.69 2.64 6.12
CA ASN A 142 3.89 2.90 5.35
C ASN A 142 3.54 3.36 3.93
N ASP A 143 2.59 2.70 3.26
CA ASP A 143 2.10 3.08 1.94
C ASP A 143 1.54 4.52 1.97
N HIS A 144 0.77 4.86 3.00
CA HIS A 144 0.28 6.23 3.21
C HIS A 144 1.43 7.25 3.38
N ILE A 145 2.44 6.94 4.19
CA ILE A 145 3.60 7.82 4.41
C ILE A 145 4.36 8.05 3.11
N GLU A 146 4.58 6.99 2.33
CA GLU A 146 5.27 7.06 1.04
C GLU A 146 4.48 7.91 0.04
N HIS A 147 3.16 7.73 -0.05
CA HIS A 147 2.32 8.58 -0.89
C HIS A 147 2.45 10.07 -0.52
N ARG A 148 2.41 10.38 0.79
CA ARG A 148 2.60 11.77 1.27
C ARG A 148 4.00 12.29 0.99
N ARG A 149 5.02 11.42 0.99
CA ARG A 149 6.40 11.77 0.63
C ARG A 149 6.51 12.09 -0.86
N LEU A 150 5.92 11.27 -1.73
CA LEU A 150 5.91 11.48 -3.18
C LEU A 150 5.17 12.78 -3.55
N GLU A 151 4.00 13.02 -2.97
CA GLU A 151 3.24 14.26 -3.13
C GLU A 151 4.05 15.52 -2.84
N ARG A 152 4.88 15.45 -1.79
CA ARG A 152 5.79 16.54 -1.40
C ARG A 152 6.86 16.77 -2.46
N GLN A 153 7.47 15.69 -2.95
CA GLN A 153 8.50 15.74 -3.99
C GLN A 153 7.97 16.28 -5.32
N GLU A 154 6.73 15.94 -5.68
CA GLU A 154 6.09 16.43 -6.91
C GLU A 154 5.69 17.90 -6.84
N ASN A 155 5.50 18.46 -5.63
CA ASN A 155 5.04 19.84 -5.43
C ASN A 155 5.98 20.61 -4.48
N PRO A 156 7.27 20.78 -4.84
CA PRO A 156 8.28 21.33 -3.93
C PRO A 156 7.95 22.76 -3.48
N ASP A 157 7.41 23.60 -4.37
CA ASP A 157 7.01 24.98 -4.07
C ASP A 157 5.92 25.04 -3.01
N ARG A 158 4.89 24.18 -3.12
CA ARG A 158 3.78 24.12 -2.17
C ARG A 158 4.25 23.75 -0.76
N PHE A 159 5.33 22.97 -0.67
CA PHE A 159 5.85 22.43 0.58
C PHE A 159 7.15 23.09 1.05
N ASN A 160 7.60 24.15 0.36
CA ASN A 160 8.87 24.84 0.65
C ASN A 160 10.06 23.88 0.75
N ILE A 161 10.08 22.85 -0.09
CA ILE A 161 11.18 21.87 -0.12
C ILE A 161 12.36 22.52 -0.83
N ARG A 162 13.46 22.69 -0.10
CA ARG A 162 14.68 23.26 -0.67
C ARG A 162 15.39 22.20 -1.50
N PRO A 163 15.89 22.53 -2.71
CA PRO A 163 16.72 21.62 -3.48
C PRO A 163 17.95 21.22 -2.66
N SER A 164 18.35 19.95 -2.77
CA SER A 164 19.55 19.46 -2.12
C SER A 164 20.79 20.16 -2.68
N VAL A 165 21.92 20.16 -1.94
CA VAL A 165 23.19 20.74 -2.42
C VAL A 165 23.60 20.14 -3.77
N GLY A 166 23.31 18.86 -4.01
CA GLY A 166 23.56 18.16 -5.26
C GLY A 166 22.66 18.58 -6.43
N GLU A 167 21.43 18.99 -6.16
CA GLU A 167 20.49 19.53 -7.16
C GLU A 167 20.75 21.02 -7.44
N ALA A 168 21.17 21.76 -6.42
CA ALA A 168 21.54 23.17 -6.52
C ALA A 168 22.94 23.38 -7.14
N SER A 169 23.76 22.32 -7.27
CA SER A 169 25.10 22.44 -7.85
C SER A 169 25.05 22.40 -9.37
N PHE A 170 25.69 23.37 -10.01
CA PHE A 170 25.87 23.41 -11.46
C PHE A 170 26.66 22.18 -11.94
N ARG A 171 25.98 21.22 -12.55
CA ARG A 171 26.63 20.13 -13.28
C ARG A 171 27.13 20.71 -14.60
N ARG A 172 28.46 20.71 -14.79
CA ARG A 172 29.05 21.04 -16.10
C ARG A 172 28.45 20.05 -17.12
N PRO A 173 27.87 20.52 -18.25
CA PRO A 173 27.37 19.64 -19.29
C PRO A 173 28.48 18.70 -19.74
N LEU A 174 28.12 17.45 -20.09
CA LEU A 174 29.04 16.54 -20.76
C LEU A 174 29.61 17.26 -22.00
N PRO A 175 30.93 17.20 -22.25
CA PRO A 175 31.50 17.80 -23.45
C PRO A 175 30.74 17.31 -24.68
N GLN A 176 30.08 18.21 -25.40
CA GLN A 176 29.59 17.93 -26.75
C GLN A 176 30.81 17.46 -27.56
N GLU A 177 30.71 16.28 -28.17
CA GLU A 177 31.66 15.86 -29.20
C GLU A 177 31.69 16.96 -30.26
N ARG A 178 32.84 17.63 -30.38
CA ARG A 178 33.01 18.70 -31.36
C ARG A 178 32.96 18.06 -32.75
N ASP A 179 32.01 18.49 -33.55
CA ASP A 179 31.96 18.22 -34.98
C ASP A 179 33.24 18.80 -35.63
N PRO A 180 34.05 18.00 -36.33
CA PRO A 180 35.33 18.44 -36.90
C PRO A 180 35.09 19.27 -38.16
N GLY A 181 34.78 20.56 -38.01
CA GLY A 181 34.49 21.39 -39.18
C GLY A 181 34.32 22.90 -38.98
N ALA A 182 34.82 23.48 -37.88
CA ALA A 182 34.79 24.94 -37.71
C ALA A 182 36.18 25.47 -37.32
N GLU A 183 36.78 26.21 -38.24
CA GLU A 183 38.06 26.89 -38.12
C GLU A 183 38.07 27.87 -36.93
N GLU A 184 39.07 27.73 -36.07
CA GLU A 184 39.35 28.63 -34.95
C GLU A 184 39.96 29.95 -35.45
N ASN A 185 39.26 31.06 -35.24
CA ASN A 185 39.92 32.33 -34.95
C ASN A 185 39.75 32.60 -33.46
N ARG A 186 40.80 32.31 -32.67
CA ARG A 186 40.89 32.69 -31.27
C ARG A 186 42.10 33.59 -31.10
N ASP A 187 41.83 34.88 -30.87
CA ASP A 187 42.77 35.80 -30.25
C ASP A 187 43.17 35.25 -28.87
N GLU A 188 44.48 35.14 -28.67
CA GLU A 188 45.08 34.83 -27.39
C GLU A 188 44.88 36.01 -26.43
N GLN A 189 44.05 35.81 -25.42
CA GLN A 189 44.13 36.57 -24.17
C GLN A 189 44.21 35.58 -23.01
N GLU A 190 45.42 35.41 -22.48
CA GLU A 190 45.68 34.76 -21.20
C GLU A 190 44.94 35.51 -20.07
N PRO A 191 44.13 34.83 -19.24
CA PRO A 191 43.81 35.34 -17.93
C PRO A 191 44.85 34.86 -16.92
N GLU A 192 45.39 35.82 -16.18
CA GLU A 192 46.38 35.65 -15.11
C GLU A 192 46.04 34.49 -14.15
N ARG A 193 47.04 33.64 -13.95
CA ARG A 193 47.01 32.52 -13.02
C ARG A 193 47.23 33.02 -11.59
N THR A 194 46.16 33.48 -10.92
CA THR A 194 46.20 33.70 -9.46
C THR A 194 46.20 32.35 -8.75
N GLN A 195 47.39 31.88 -8.37
CA GLN A 195 47.57 30.71 -7.53
C GLN A 195 47.26 31.09 -6.08
N SER A 196 46.02 30.85 -5.63
CA SER A 196 45.71 30.82 -4.20
C SER A 196 46.07 29.45 -3.63
N PRO A 197 46.87 29.34 -2.54
CA PRO A 197 47.24 28.05 -1.98
C PRO A 197 46.04 27.34 -1.36
N ILE A 198 45.86 26.08 -1.74
CA ILE A 198 44.91 25.14 -1.16
C ILE A 198 45.34 24.88 0.28
N SER A 199 44.67 25.53 1.25
CA SER A 199 44.67 25.07 2.64
C SER A 199 43.36 24.33 2.90
N ARG A 200 43.45 23.01 3.01
CA ARG A 200 42.34 22.15 3.43
C ARG A 200 42.40 21.97 4.94
N GLU A 201 41.66 22.80 5.67
CA GLU A 201 41.18 22.40 7.00
C GLU A 201 39.66 22.65 7.07
N PRO A 202 38.83 21.59 7.20
CA PRO A 202 37.42 21.76 7.45
C PRO A 202 37.24 22.15 8.92
N SER A 203 37.07 23.45 9.18
CA SER A 203 36.66 23.95 10.50
C SER A 203 35.18 23.64 10.73
N VAL A 204 34.87 22.37 11.05
CA VAL A 204 33.55 21.95 11.47
C VAL A 204 33.44 22.16 12.97
N HIS A 205 32.66 23.15 13.39
CA HIS A 205 32.35 23.39 14.79
C HIS A 205 31.15 22.54 15.19
N PHE A 206 31.39 21.46 15.95
CA PHE A 206 30.33 20.64 16.52
C PHE A 206 29.83 21.26 17.82
N LYS A 207 28.51 21.49 17.91
CA LYS A 207 27.86 21.85 19.17
C LYS A 207 27.22 20.59 19.74
N GLU A 208 27.85 20.03 20.76
CA GLU A 208 27.31 18.88 21.49
C GLU A 208 26.04 19.29 22.24
N VAL A 209 24.94 18.60 21.95
CA VAL A 209 23.67 18.81 22.65
C VAL A 209 23.64 17.89 23.86
N GLN A 210 23.82 18.46 25.05
CA GLN A 210 23.64 17.73 26.29
C GLN A 210 22.15 17.44 26.52
N VAL A 211 21.77 16.18 26.35
CA VAL A 211 20.44 15.69 26.71
C VAL A 211 20.47 15.35 28.20
N LYS A 212 19.67 16.06 29.02
CA LYS A 212 19.38 15.62 30.39
C LYS A 212 18.60 14.31 30.32
N GLN A 213 19.30 13.19 30.52
CA GLN A 213 18.62 11.91 30.71
C GLN A 213 17.89 11.95 32.06
N LEU A 214 16.61 11.58 32.03
CA LEU A 214 15.82 11.39 33.23
C LEU A 214 16.40 10.20 34.01
N ASP A 215 16.62 10.41 35.30
CA ASP A 215 17.16 9.42 36.20
C ASP A 215 16.19 8.23 36.32
N LYS A 216 16.60 7.03 35.92
CA LYS A 216 15.74 5.83 35.88
C LYS A 216 15.23 5.43 37.27
N ASN A 217 15.87 5.91 38.32
CA ASN A 217 15.46 5.68 39.71
C ASN A 217 14.25 6.54 40.15
N ALA A 218 13.87 7.58 39.39
CA ALA A 218 12.70 8.40 39.71
C ALA A 218 11.35 7.70 39.41
N LEU A 219 11.35 6.65 38.59
CA LEU A 219 10.13 5.90 38.24
C LEU A 219 9.70 4.88 39.32
N TYR A 220 10.59 4.52 40.25
CA TYR A 220 10.31 3.51 41.28
C TYR A 220 9.89 4.08 42.64
N ASN A 221 9.90 5.41 42.82
CA ASN A 221 9.55 6.08 44.08
C ASN A 221 8.24 6.88 44.03
N MET A 222 7.32 6.56 43.12
CA MET A 222 5.97 7.15 43.16
C MET A 222 5.18 6.51 44.32
N PRO A 223 4.74 7.27 45.34
CA PRO A 223 3.90 6.73 46.40
C PRO A 223 2.57 6.27 45.80
N ILE A 224 2.22 5.01 46.03
CA ILE A 224 0.90 4.47 45.71
C ILE A 224 -0.10 5.15 46.66
N GLN A 225 -0.76 6.20 46.16
CA GLN A 225 -1.92 6.77 46.82
C GLN A 225 -3.12 5.91 46.45
N GLY A 226 -3.39 4.92 47.30
CA GLY A 226 -4.62 4.16 47.24
C GLY A 226 -5.78 5.02 47.72
N TYR A 227 -6.82 5.11 46.90
CA TYR A 227 -8.24 5.08 47.26
C TYR A 227 -9.04 4.59 46.06
#